data_AF-A0A1G5LG88-F1
#
_entry.id   AF-A0A1G5LG88-F1
#
_cell.length_a   1.000
_cell.length_b   1.000
_cell.length_c   1.000
_cell.angle_alpha   90.00
_cell.angle_beta   90.00
_cell.angle_gamma   90.00
#
_symmetry.space_group_name_H-M   'P 1'
#
loop_
_entity.id
_entity.type
_entity.pdbx_description
1 polymer ?
#
loop_
_entity_poly.entity_id
_entity_poly.type
_entity_poly.pdbx_seq_one_letter_code
_entity_poly.pdbx_strand_id
1 'polypeptide(L)'
;MPKRLHPSDGPPHPASRHTAWSIGSNGLTTAGQSELLRNIGRQLQADYQDVLREPAPDRIRELLERLESRNRAEEDLGGEDL
;
A
#
# COMPACT_ATOMS: atom_id res chain seq x y z
N MET A 1 -35.31 0.33 36.32
CA MET A 1 -35.37 0.95 34.97
C MET A 1 -34.07 0.63 34.22
N PRO A 2 -34.09 -0.21 33.18
CA PRO A 2 -32.90 -0.52 32.39
C PRO A 2 -32.67 0.50 31.27
N LYS A 3 -31.40 0.89 31.09
CA LYS A 3 -30.92 1.91 30.15
C LYS A 3 -31.01 1.39 28.70
N ARG A 4 -31.49 2.25 27.79
CA ARG A 4 -31.50 2.01 26.34
C ARG A 4 -30.08 2.22 25.79
N LEU A 5 -29.56 1.25 25.05
CA LEU A 5 -28.50 1.45 24.07
C LEU A 5 -28.99 0.82 22.77
N HIS A 6 -29.22 1.67 21.78
CA HIS A 6 -29.57 1.32 20.40
C HIS A 6 -28.32 1.56 19.52
N PRO A 7 -28.36 1.08 18.27
CA PRO A 7 -27.40 0.18 17.66
C PRO A 7 -26.27 0.92 16.94
N SER A 8 -25.08 0.32 16.89
CA SER A 8 -24.09 0.66 15.86
C SER A 8 -24.07 -0.47 14.83
N ASP A 9 -25.03 -0.42 13.91
CA ASP A 9 -24.97 -1.11 12.63
C ASP A 9 -23.78 -0.56 11.83
N GLY A 10 -22.67 -1.30 11.87
CA GLY A 10 -21.57 -1.15 10.93
C GLY A 10 -21.37 -2.51 10.26
N PRO A 11 -21.24 -2.59 8.92
CA PRO A 11 -20.88 -3.85 8.29
C PRO A 11 -19.51 -4.29 8.82
N PRO A 12 -19.31 -5.58 9.15
CA PRO A 12 -18.02 -6.06 9.61
C PRO A 12 -17.01 -5.77 8.50
N HIS A 13 -15.90 -5.11 8.85
CA HIS A 13 -14.73 -5.03 7.99
C HIS A 13 -14.52 -6.42 7.36
N PRO A 14 -14.49 -6.58 6.02
CA PRO A 14 -13.86 -7.76 5.48
C PRO A 14 -12.40 -7.60 5.89
N ALA A 15 -11.99 -8.33 6.92
CA ALA A 15 -10.62 -8.78 7.05
C ALA A 15 -10.33 -9.52 5.74
N SER A 16 -9.91 -8.75 4.73
CA SER A 16 -9.51 -9.26 3.44
C SER A 16 -8.28 -10.07 3.74
N ARG A 17 -8.56 -11.37 3.92
CA ARG A 17 -7.65 -12.50 3.86
C ARG A 17 -6.42 -12.04 3.12
N HIS A 18 -5.32 -11.90 3.86
CA HIS A 18 -4.01 -11.95 3.25
C HIS A 18 -3.98 -13.30 2.53
N THR A 19 -4.34 -13.27 1.25
CA THR A 19 -4.11 -14.36 0.32
C THR A 19 -2.60 -14.51 0.32
N ALA A 20 -2.10 -15.35 1.22
CA ALA A 20 -0.75 -15.85 1.17
C ALA A 20 -0.66 -16.59 -0.16
N TRP A 21 -0.22 -15.89 -1.19
CA TRP A 21 0.03 -16.48 -2.49
C TRP A 21 1.25 -17.37 -2.31
N SER A 22 1.02 -18.61 -1.90
CA SER A 22 2.02 -19.66 -1.92
C SER A 22 1.90 -20.38 -3.26
N ILE A 23 2.94 -20.26 -4.09
CA ILE A 23 3.09 -21.12 -5.26
C ILE A 23 3.35 -22.52 -4.70
N GLY A 24 2.32 -23.36 -4.68
CA GLY A 24 2.43 -24.75 -4.26
C GLY A 24 3.48 -25.46 -5.11
N SER A 25 4.69 -25.59 -4.58
CA SER A 25 5.88 -26.04 -5.31
C SER A 25 6.06 -27.55 -5.29
N ASN A 26 4.95 -28.30 -5.27
CA ASN A 26 4.97 -29.76 -5.32
C ASN A 26 5.39 -30.21 -6.74
N GLY A 27 6.71 -30.23 -6.99
CA GLY A 27 7.31 -30.77 -8.21
C GLY A 27 8.33 -29.89 -8.93
N LEU A 28 8.56 -28.63 -8.53
CA LEU A 28 9.62 -27.82 -9.15
C LEU A 28 10.94 -27.93 -8.37
N THR A 29 12.01 -28.23 -9.09
CA THR A 29 13.38 -28.06 -8.59
C THR A 29 13.63 -26.60 -8.22
N THR A 30 14.59 -26.31 -7.35
CA THR A 30 14.94 -24.93 -6.96
C THR A 30 15.20 -24.02 -8.17
N ALA A 31 15.86 -24.56 -9.21
CA ALA A 31 16.07 -23.87 -10.47
C ALA A 31 14.76 -23.55 -11.19
N GLY A 32 13.84 -24.51 -11.30
CA GLY A 32 12.53 -24.29 -11.90
C GLY A 32 11.69 -23.26 -11.14
N GLN A 33 11.74 -23.27 -9.80
CA GLN A 33 11.06 -22.26 -8.99
C GLN A 33 11.62 -20.86 -9.27
N SER A 34 12.95 -20.73 -9.36
CA SER A 34 13.59 -19.46 -9.69
C SER A 34 13.23 -18.94 -11.08
N GLU A 35 13.09 -19.84 -12.06
CA GLU A 35 12.72 -19.50 -13.43
C GLU A 35 11.25 -19.08 -13.52
N LEU A 36 10.37 -19.80 -12.82
CA LEU A 36 8.96 -19.42 -12.68
C LEU A 36 8.82 -18.04 -12.04
N LEU A 37 9.52 -17.77 -10.94
CA LEU A 37 9.50 -16.45 -10.28
C LEU A 37 10.07 -15.36 -11.18
N ARG A 38 11.13 -15.64 -11.96
CA ARG A 38 11.64 -14.69 -12.96
C ARG A 38 10.62 -14.39 -14.05
N ASN A 39 9.89 -15.40 -14.53
CA ASN A 39 8.84 -15.21 -15.53
C ASN A 39 7.68 -14.38 -14.97
N ILE A 40 7.23 -14.68 -13.75
CA ILE A 40 6.21 -13.90 -13.06
C ILE A 40 6.68 -12.46 -12.85
N GLY A 41 7.92 -12.27 -12.37
CA GLY A 41 8.50 -10.93 -12.18
C GLY A 41 8.55 -10.11 -13.46
N ARG A 42 8.91 -10.74 -14.60
CA ARG A 42 8.88 -10.08 -15.91
C ARG A 42 7.47 -9.67 -16.34
N GLN A 43 6.48 -10.56 -16.13
CA GLN A 43 5.09 -10.25 -16.47
C GLN A 43 4.55 -9.10 -15.62
N LEU A 44 4.75 -9.16 -14.30
CA LEU A 44 4.35 -8.08 -13.40
C LEU A 44 5.03 -6.76 -13.78
N GLN A 45 6.33 -6.79 -14.09
CA GLN A 45 7.03 -5.58 -14.51
C GLN A 45 6.43 -4.99 -15.79
N ALA A 46 6.10 -5.81 -16.78
CA ALA A 46 5.46 -5.35 -18.02
C ALA A 46 4.08 -4.74 -17.73
N ASP A 47 3.26 -5.42 -16.93
CA ASP A 47 1.88 -5.00 -16.63
C ASP A 47 1.84 -3.69 -15.82
N TYR A 48 2.73 -3.54 -14.84
CA TYR A 48 2.78 -2.33 -14.01
C TYR A 48 3.51 -1.16 -14.67
N GLN A 49 4.26 -1.39 -15.76
CA GLN A 49 5.01 -0.33 -16.43
C GLN A 49 4.09 0.76 -16.98
N ASP A 50 2.90 0.39 -17.46
CA ASP A 50 1.93 1.34 -17.99
C ASP A 50 1.28 2.16 -16.89
N VAL A 51 0.95 1.54 -15.76
CA VAL A 51 0.44 2.22 -14.56
C VAL A 51 1.45 3.24 -14.02
N LEU A 52 2.74 2.90 -14.03
CA LEU A 52 3.80 3.80 -13.57
C LEU A 52 4.07 4.98 -14.53
N ARG A 53 3.62 4.89 -15.78
CA ARG A 53 3.72 5.99 -16.76
C ARG A 53 2.58 6.99 -16.64
N GLU A 54 1.49 6.62 -15.97
CA GLU A 54 0.39 7.53 -15.71
C GLU A 54 0.86 8.66 -14.78
N PRO A 55 0.40 9.90 -15.00
CA PRO A 55 0.71 11.00 -14.10
C PRO A 55 0.22 10.65 -12.70
N ALA A 56 1.03 10.94 -11.68
CA ALA A 56 0.63 10.73 -10.29
C ALA A 56 -0.73 11.41 -10.05
N PRO A 57 -1.73 10.69 -9.49
CA PRO A 57 -3.04 11.24 -9.20
C PRO A 57 -2.95 12.54 -8.41
N ASP A 58 -3.81 13.51 -8.72
CA ASP A 58 -3.80 14.85 -8.09
C ASP A 58 -3.86 14.76 -6.56
N ARG A 59 -4.61 13.79 -6.03
CA ARG A 59 -4.67 13.50 -4.59
C ARG A 59 -3.30 13.14 -3.98
N ILE A 60 -2.45 12.43 -4.70
CA ILE A 60 -1.10 12.09 -4.21
C ILE A 60 -0.23 13.36 -4.19
N ARG A 61 -0.34 14.21 -5.21
CA ARG A 61 0.37 15.50 -5.26
C ARG A 61 -0.03 16.40 -4.11
N GLU A 62 -1.33 16.56 -3.85
CA GLU A 62 -1.84 17.34 -2.72
C GLU A 62 -1.32 16.83 -1.37
N LEU A 63 -1.22 15.51 -1.21
CA LEU A 63 -0.68 14.91 0.01
C LEU A 63 0.82 15.16 0.17
N LEU A 64 1.58 15.10 -0.93
CA LEU A 64 3.01 15.45 -0.93
C LEU A 64 3.22 16.92 -0.59
N GLU A 65 2.45 17.83 -1.18
CA GLU A 65 2.52 19.27 -0.89
C GLU A 65 2.19 19.58 0.57
N ARG A 66 1.19 18.92 1.16
CA ARG A 66 0.86 19.06 2.58
C ARG A 66 1.97 18.54 3.48
N LEU A 67 2.62 17.45 3.09
CA LEU A 67 3.74 16.87 3.85
C LEU A 67 4.96 17.78 3.80
N GLU A 68 5.31 18.31 2.63
CA GLU A 68 6.40 19.28 2.47
C GLU A 68 6.13 20.57 3.23
N SER A 69 4.90 21.10 3.15
CA SER A 69 4.50 22.31 3.87
C SER A 69 4.61 22.14 5.39
N ARG A 70 4.27 20.94 5.90
CA ARG A 70 4.42 20.60 7.31
C ARG A 70 5.88 20.48 7.73
N ASN A 71 6.72 19.80 6.94
CA ASN A 71 8.15 19.69 7.25
C ASN A 71 8.83 21.06 7.29
N ARG A 72 8.52 21.96 6.35
CA ARG A 72 9.08 23.33 6.34
C ARG A 72 8.64 24.15 7.54
N ALA A 73 7.39 23.99 7.99
CA ALA A 73 6.90 24.67 9.19
C ALA A 73 7.58 24.14 10.47
N GLU A 74 7.94 22.86 10.52
CA GLU A 74 8.69 22.27 11.63
C GLU A 74 10.18 22.70 11.63
N GLU A 75 10.77 22.94 10.45
CA GLU A 75 12.13 23.51 10.31
C GLU A 75 12.22 24.99 10.71
N ASP A 76 11.21 25.80 10.37
CA ASP A 76 11.17 27.24 10.67
C ASP A 76 10.96 27.53 12.17
N LEU A 77 10.17 26.69 12.86
CA LEU A 77 9.93 26.77 14.31
C LEU A 77 11.07 26.19 15.17
N GLY A 78 12.07 25.54 14.56
CA GLY A 78 13.26 25.01 15.23
C GLY A 78 14.47 25.94 15.22
N GLY A 79 14.37 27.11 14.58
CA GLY A 79 15.47 28.07 14.39
C GLY A 79 15.46 29.28 15.32
N GLU A 80 14.41 29.48 16.11
CA GLU A 80 14.26 30.62 17.04
C GLU A 80 14.44 30.20 18.50
N ASP A 81 15.59 29.61 18.85
CA ASP A 81 16.04 29.51 20.25
C ASP A 81 17.56 29.29 20.31
N LEU A 82 18.33 30.31 19.92
CA LEU A 82 19.73 30.54 20.33
C LEU A 82 20.02 32.04 20.47
#